data_AF-A0A4C1TIR0-F1
#
_entry.id   AF-A0A4C1TIR0-F1
#
_cell.length_a   1.000
_cell.length_b   1.000
_cell.length_c   1.000
_cell.angle_alpha   90.00
_cell.angle_beta   90.00
_cell.angle_gamma   90.00
#
_symmetry.space_group_name_H-M   'P 1'
#
loop_
_entity.id
_entity.type
_entity.pdbx_description
1 polymer ?
#
loop_
_entity_poly.entity_id
_entity_poly.type
_entity_poly.pdbx_seq_one_letter_code
_entity_poly.pdbx_strand_id
1 'polypeptide(L)'
;MCVCGHVCSQKPNKNLPIKEQEKAGCIANSIELSLYPASHNTEHVNRIENEVLRRSLLPPKDDLSSISADEVQKLIKNLKLRKAPGLGGINNKAIKCFSTALLALLVAIFNA
;
A
#
# COMPACT_ATOMS: atom_id res chain seq x y z
N MET A 1 -27.55 12.54 32.42
CA MET A 1 -26.13 12.89 32.22
C MET A 1 -26.07 13.89 31.08
N CYS A 2 -25.96 15.17 31.45
CA CYS A 2 -25.76 16.30 30.55
C CYS A 2 -24.28 16.68 30.58
N VAL A 3 -23.66 16.91 29.41
CA VAL A 3 -22.51 17.81 29.26
C VAL A 3 -22.58 18.28 27.80
N CYS A 4 -23.23 19.37 27.43
CA CYS A 4 -23.06 20.72 27.92
C CYS A 4 -24.42 21.44 27.90
N GLY A 5 -24.93 21.82 29.06
CA GLY A 5 -26.09 22.67 29.18
C GLY A 5 -25.70 24.10 28.90
N HIS A 6 -25.98 24.59 27.69
CA HIS A 6 -26.52 25.92 27.43
C HIS A 6 -26.67 26.11 25.91
N VAL A 7 -27.92 26.15 25.45
CA VAL A 7 -28.40 26.92 24.28
C VAL A 7 -27.82 26.48 22.93
N CYS A 8 -28.49 25.59 22.20
CA CYS A 8 -29.65 25.90 21.35
C CYS A 8 -29.36 26.93 20.27
N SER A 9 -29.38 26.47 19.01
CA SER A 9 -29.96 27.19 17.87
C SER A 9 -29.67 28.69 17.82
N GLN A 10 -28.48 29.08 17.36
CA GLN A 10 -28.31 30.43 16.83
C GLN A 10 -27.69 30.37 15.44
N LYS A 11 -28.47 30.86 14.47
CA LYS A 11 -27.99 31.40 13.21
C LYS A 11 -26.66 32.16 13.43
N PRO A 12 -25.73 32.14 12.47
CA PRO A 12 -24.39 32.70 12.67
C PRO A 12 -24.50 34.22 12.85
N ASN A 13 -24.61 34.68 14.09
CA ASN A 13 -24.45 36.08 14.43
C ASN A 13 -22.95 36.36 14.47
N LYS A 14 -22.47 37.08 13.46
CA LYS A 14 -21.06 37.38 13.15
C LYS A 14 -20.37 38.31 14.16
N ASN A 15 -20.86 38.41 15.40
CA ASN A 15 -20.62 39.61 16.23
C ASN A 15 -20.24 39.31 17.69
N LEU A 16 -20.05 38.06 18.11
CA LEU A 16 -19.59 37.76 19.49
C LEU A 16 -18.19 37.10 19.48
N PRO A 17 -17.21 37.65 20.22
CA PRO A 17 -15.90 37.01 20.37
C PRO A 17 -16.03 35.65 21.04
N ILE A 18 -15.58 34.59 20.37
CA ILE A 18 -15.49 33.25 20.94
C ILE A 18 -14.43 33.29 22.05
N LYS A 19 -14.78 32.86 23.26
CA LYS A 19 -13.85 32.82 24.40
C LYS A 19 -12.73 31.82 24.12
N GLU A 20 -11.49 32.13 24.51
CA GLU A 20 -10.33 31.28 24.19
C GLU A 20 -10.45 29.83 24.69
N GLN A 21 -11.16 29.62 25.80
CA GLN A 21 -11.43 28.30 26.37
C GLN A 21 -12.37 27.43 25.48
N GLU A 22 -13.26 28.06 24.71
CA GLU A 22 -14.20 27.38 23.81
C GLU A 22 -13.59 27.16 22.41
N LYS A 23 -12.51 27.88 22.10
CA LYS A 23 -11.79 27.81 20.82
C LYS A 23 -11.21 26.42 20.55
N ALA A 24 -10.59 25.79 21.55
CA ALA A 24 -10.02 24.45 21.40
C ALA A 24 -11.10 23.39 21.09
N GLY A 25 -12.28 23.50 21.73
CA GLY A 25 -13.40 22.60 21.48
C GLY A 25 -14.01 22.78 20.09
N CYS A 26 -14.15 24.03 19.63
CA CYS A 26 -14.61 24.33 18.27
C CYS A 26 -13.62 23.84 17.21
N ILE A 27 -12.31 23.98 17.45
CA ILE A 27 -11.27 23.50 16.54
C ILE A 27 -11.26 21.97 16.51
N ALA A 28 -11.32 21.29 17.66
CA ALA A 28 -11.41 19.83 17.73
C ALA A 28 -12.64 19.30 16.97
N ASN A 29 -13.82 19.87 17.21
CA ASN A 29 -15.05 19.46 16.52
C ASN A 29 -15.03 19.77 15.02
N SER A 30 -14.43 20.90 14.61
CA SER A 30 -14.28 21.24 13.18
C SER A 30 -13.28 20.32 12.47
N ILE A 31 -12.18 19.95 13.14
CA ILE A 31 -11.22 18.97 12.61
C ILE A 31 -11.85 17.59 12.54
N GLU A 32 -12.58 17.16 13.57
CA GLU A 32 -13.29 15.88 13.60
C GLU A 32 -14.30 15.78 12.44
N LEU A 33 -15.13 16.82 12.25
CA LEU A 33 -16.06 16.91 11.12
C LEU A 33 -15.35 17.01 9.75
N SER A 34 -14.11 17.47 9.71
CA SER A 34 -13.30 17.52 8.49
C SER A 34 -12.59 16.19 8.20
N LEU A 35 -12.31 15.39 9.23
CA LEU A 35 -11.70 14.06 9.13
C LEU A 35 -12.73 13.00 8.74
N TYR A 36 -14.00 13.22 9.10
CA TYR A 36 -15.13 12.44 8.61
C TYR A 36 -15.78 13.19 7.43
N PRO A 37 -15.44 12.87 6.17
CA PRO A 37 -16.08 13.54 5.04
C PRO A 37 -17.60 13.38 5.17
N ALA A 38 -18.30 14.52 5.27
CA ALA A 38 -19.77 14.61 5.37
C ALA A 38 -20.51 13.97 4.17
N SER A 39 -19.77 13.51 3.16
CA SER A 39 -20.26 12.55 2.20
C SER A 39 -19.55 11.21 2.43
N HIS A 40 -20.23 10.34 3.17
CA HIS A 40 -20.29 8.94 2.76
C HIS A 40 -20.90 8.92 1.35
N ASN A 41 -20.10 9.28 0.34
CA ASN A 41 -20.46 9.09 -1.04
C ASN A 41 -20.50 7.57 -1.21
N THR A 42 -21.65 7.00 -0.90
CA THR A 42 -21.90 5.57 -0.84
C THR A 42 -21.61 4.95 -2.20
N GLU A 43 -21.87 5.71 -3.27
CA GLU A 43 -21.49 5.35 -4.64
C GLU A 43 -19.96 5.26 -4.82
N HIS A 44 -19.20 6.21 -4.27
CA HIS A 44 -17.74 6.16 -4.33
C HIS A 44 -17.17 4.96 -3.57
N VAL A 45 -17.65 4.71 -2.34
CA VAL A 45 -17.22 3.55 -1.54
C VAL A 45 -17.56 2.25 -2.27
N ASN A 46 -18.80 2.10 -2.74
CA ASN A 46 -19.23 0.94 -3.52
C ASN A 46 -18.40 0.77 -4.79
N ARG A 47 -17.98 1.86 -5.46
CA ARG A 47 -17.14 1.79 -6.65
C ARG A 47 -15.73 1.27 -6.32
N ILE A 48 -15.16 1.69 -5.20
CA ILE A 48 -13.87 1.20 -4.74
C ILE A 48 -13.96 -0.28 -4.36
N GLU A 49 -14.97 -0.67 -3.56
CA GLU A 49 -15.18 -2.05 -3.15
C GLU A 49 -15.40 -2.98 -4.35
N ASN A 50 -16.26 -2.58 -5.30
CA ASN A 50 -16.49 -3.33 -6.53
C ASN A 50 -15.23 -3.44 -7.41
N GLU A 51 -14.41 -2.39 -7.49
CA GLU A 51 -13.16 -2.44 -8.25
C GLU A 51 -12.12 -3.35 -7.59
N VAL A 52 -12.05 -3.35 -6.26
CA VAL A 52 -11.19 -4.27 -5.49
C VAL A 52 -11.63 -5.72 -5.72
N LEU A 53 -12.94 -6.00 -5.60
CA LEU A 53 -13.51 -7.32 -5.89
C LEU A 53 -13.28 -7.74 -7.34
N ARG A 54 -13.49 -6.83 -8.30
CA ARG A 54 -13.25 -7.11 -9.71
C ARG A 54 -11.79 -7.47 -9.97
N ARG A 55 -10.83 -6.75 -9.37
CA ARG A 55 -9.40 -7.03 -9.51
C ARG A 55 -8.97 -8.32 -8.83
N SER A 56 -9.56 -8.68 -7.70
CA SER A 56 -9.24 -9.95 -7.03
C SER A 56 -9.83 -11.16 -7.74
N LEU A 57 -10.94 -10.99 -8.49
CA LEU A 57 -11.54 -12.03 -9.33
C LEU A 57 -10.88 -12.16 -10.70
N LEU A 58 -10.14 -11.14 -11.15
CA LEU A 58 -9.38 -11.25 -12.38
C LEU A 58 -8.22 -12.22 -12.17
N PRO A 59 -7.95 -13.11 -13.14
CA PRO A 59 -6.74 -13.91 -13.10
C PRO A 59 -5.52 -12.98 -13.07
N PRO A 60 -4.45 -13.37 -12.35
CA PRO A 60 -3.17 -12.69 -12.44
C PRO A 60 -2.80 -12.46 -13.90
N LYS A 61 -2.42 -11.22 -14.24
CA LYS A 61 -1.88 -10.91 -15.56
C LYS A 61 -0.42 -11.35 -15.58
N ASP A 62 -0.21 -12.66 -15.64
CA ASP A 62 1.10 -13.22 -15.87
C ASP A 62 1.30 -13.41 -17.36
N ASP A 63 1.44 -12.29 -18.08
CA ASP A 63 1.84 -12.25 -19.50
C ASP A 63 3.35 -12.55 -19.67
N LEU A 64 4.03 -12.98 -18.60
CA LEU A 64 5.45 -13.30 -18.62
C LEU A 64 5.64 -14.73 -19.09
N SER A 65 6.50 -14.91 -20.10
CA SER A 65 6.91 -16.24 -20.54
C SER A 65 7.55 -17.01 -19.39
N SER A 66 7.19 -18.28 -19.23
CA SER A 66 7.83 -19.18 -18.27
C SER A 66 9.35 -19.13 -18.40
N ILE A 67 10.04 -18.94 -17.28
CA ILE A 67 11.49 -18.91 -17.22
C ILE A 67 12.03 -20.33 -17.43
N SER A 68 12.94 -20.52 -18.39
CA SER A 68 13.57 -21.82 -18.64
C SER A 68 14.80 -22.05 -17.75
N ALA A 69 15.02 -23.29 -17.34
CA ALA A 69 16.24 -23.68 -16.62
C ALA A 69 17.52 -23.43 -17.43
N ASP A 70 17.47 -23.59 -18.76
CA ASP A 70 18.63 -23.35 -19.64
C ASP A 70 18.98 -21.86 -19.72
N GLU A 71 17.96 -21.00 -19.72
CA GLU A 71 18.15 -19.55 -19.69
C GLU A 71 18.86 -19.14 -18.40
N VAL A 72 18.38 -19.61 -17.25
CA VAL A 72 18.99 -19.33 -15.95
C VAL A 72 20.42 -19.86 -15.87
N GLN A 73 20.67 -21.10 -16.34
CA GLN A 73 22.02 -21.67 -16.36
C GLN A 73 22.98 -20.85 -17.24
N LYS A 74 22.52 -20.40 -18.41
CA LYS A 74 23.32 -19.57 -19.32
C LYS A 74 23.67 -18.23 -18.66
N LEU A 75 22.71 -17.58 -18.01
CA LEU A 75 22.93 -16.32 -17.29
C LEU A 75 23.98 -16.48 -16.19
N ILE A 76 23.86 -17.54 -15.36
CA ILE A 76 24.80 -17.80 -14.27
C ILE A 76 26.21 -18.06 -14.78
N LYS A 77 26.36 -18.86 -15.85
CA LYS A 77 27.66 -19.12 -16.48
C LYS A 77 28.33 -17.82 -16.96
N ASN A 78 27.54 -16.88 -17.48
CA ASN A 78 28.01 -15.60 -18.01
C ASN A 78 28.29 -14.52 -16.94
N LEU A 79 28.04 -14.79 -15.65
CA LEU A 79 28.35 -13.83 -14.58
C LEU A 79 29.86 -13.54 -14.47
N LYS A 80 30.21 -12.26 -14.42
CA LYS A 80 31.60 -11.78 -14.25
C LYS A 80 31.97 -11.77 -12.76
N LEU A 81 33.07 -12.42 -12.37
CA LEU A 81 33.45 -12.59 -10.96
C LEU A 81 33.90 -11.31 -10.23
N ARG A 82 34.43 -10.30 -10.95
CA ARG A 82 34.97 -9.05 -10.38
C ARG A 82 33.93 -7.93 -10.29
N LYS A 83 32.65 -8.27 -10.13
CA LYS A 83 31.58 -7.30 -9.92
C LYS A 83 31.34 -7.11 -8.43
N ALA A 84 30.96 -5.90 -8.04
CA ALA A 84 30.54 -5.61 -6.68
C ALA A 84 29.35 -6.53 -6.30
N PRO A 85 29.23 -6.92 -5.02
CA PRO A 85 28.06 -7.64 -4.54
C PRO A 85 26.77 -6.86 -4.79
N GLY A 86 25.66 -7.57 -5.01
CA GLY A 86 24.34 -6.94 -5.15
C GLY A 86 23.78 -6.44 -3.81
N LEU A 87 22.54 -5.94 -3.81
CA LEU A 87 21.84 -5.45 -2.61
C LEU A 87 21.83 -6.47 -1.46
N GLY A 88 21.71 -7.77 -1.78
CA GLY A 88 21.75 -8.84 -0.80
C GLY A 88 23.15 -9.24 -0.30
N GLY A 89 24.21 -8.52 -0.69
CA GLY A 89 25.59 -8.87 -0.35
C GLY A 89 26.13 -10.15 -1.02
N ILE A 90 25.31 -10.81 -1.84
CA ILE A 90 25.68 -12.01 -2.58
C ILE A 90 26.54 -11.60 -3.78
N ASN A 91 27.73 -12.19 -3.88
CA ASN A 91 28.63 -11.97 -5.01
C ASN A 91 28.44 -13.04 -6.10
N ASN A 92 28.93 -12.73 -7.30
CA ASN A 92 28.78 -13.61 -8.47
C ASN A 92 29.50 -14.97 -8.33
N LYS A 93 30.49 -15.08 -7.44
CA LYS A 93 31.14 -16.37 -7.16
C LYS A 93 30.17 -17.29 -6.42
N ALA A 94 29.46 -16.78 -5.43
CA ALA A 94 28.48 -17.54 -4.66
C ALA A 94 27.32 -18.03 -5.55
N ILE A 95 26.81 -17.17 -6.45
CA ILE A 95 25.72 -17.53 -7.38
C ILE A 95 26.15 -18.67 -8.32
N LYS A 96 27.41 -18.65 -8.80
CA LYS A 96 27.97 -19.75 -9.62
C LYS A 96 28.12 -21.07 -8.86
N CYS A 97 28.13 -21.05 -7.54
CA CYS A 97 28.24 -22.23 -6.68
C CYS A 97 26.87 -22.80 -6.27
N PHE A 98 25.75 -22.25 -6.76
CA PHE A 98 24.43 -22.80 -6.48
C PHE A 98 24.33 -24.23 -7.02
N SER A 99 23.77 -25.11 -6.19
CA SER A 99 23.51 -26.50 -6.61
C SER A 99 22.42 -26.53 -7.67
N THR A 100 22.42 -27.57 -8.50
CA THR A 100 21.35 -27.80 -9.49
C THR A 100 19.98 -27.86 -8.83
N ALA A 101 19.88 -28.44 -7.64
CA ALA A 101 18.64 -28.51 -6.88
C ALA A 101 18.14 -27.10 -6.47
N LEU A 102 19.04 -26.22 -6.01
CA LEU A 102 18.68 -24.84 -5.68
C LEU A 102 18.23 -24.07 -6.92
N LEU A 103 18.89 -24.28 -8.06
CA LEU A 103 18.51 -23.66 -9.33
C LEU A 103 17.13 -24.11 -9.82
N ALA A 104 16.87 -25.42 -9.76
CA ALA A 104 15.56 -25.96 -10.10
C ALA A 104 14.47 -25.39 -9.19
N LEU A 105 14.74 -25.26 -7.89
CA LEU A 105 13.81 -24.66 -6.93
C LEU A 105 13.53 -23.19 -7.25
N LEU A 106 14.56 -22.40 -7.58
CA LEU A 106 14.38 -21.00 -7.97
C LEU A 106 13.49 -20.89 -9.22
N VAL A 107 13.76 -21.69 -10.26
CA VAL A 107 12.95 -21.72 -11.49
C VAL A 107 11.50 -22.10 -11.20
N ALA A 108 11.27 -23.08 -10.33
CA ALA A 108 9.92 -23.47 -9.92
C ALA A 108 9.17 -22.34 -9.20
N ILE A 109 9.84 -21.60 -8.31
CA ILE A 109 9.24 -20.47 -7.59
C ILE A 109 8.91 -19.31 -8.53
N PHE A 110 9.79 -18.98 -9.47
CA PHE A 110 9.54 -17.87 -10.41
C PHE A 110 8.46 -18.18 -11.46
N ASN A 111 8.12 -19.45 -11.64
CA ASN A 111 7.11 -19.92 -12.59
C ASN A 111 5.81 -20.40 -11.92
N ALA A 112 5.70 -20.29 -10.58
CA ALA A 112 4.52 -20.68 -9.80
C ALA A 112 3.46 -19.58 -9.83
#